data_AF-A0A7C4ZNJ1-F1
#
_entry.id   AF-A0A7C4ZNJ1-F1
#
_cell.length_a   1.000
_cell.length_b   1.000
_cell.length_c   1.000
_cell.angle_alpha   90.00
_cell.angle_beta   90.00
_cell.angle_gamma   90.00
#
_symmetry.space_group_name_H-M   'P 1'
#
loop_
_entity.id
_entity.type
_entity.pdbx_description
1 polymer ?
#
loop_
_entity_poly.entity_id
_entity_poly.type
_entity_poly.pdbx_seq_one_letter_code
_entity_poly.pdbx_strand_id
1 'polypeptide(L)'
;MSPPEPPRNPERRTTNAILCFCIGAGLAIGAWLLGVGAVIGAALSGGNPALVVGGAIAAIGLVLASLAGGALMLIGTIWMVIQVIADQTGERSEKRYRDVER
;
A
#
# COMPACT_ATOMS: atom_id res chain seq x y z
N MET A 1 20.55 27.99 21.39
CA MET A 1 20.66 26.54 21.16
C MET A 1 19.27 26.04 20.83
N SER A 2 19.07 25.51 19.63
CA SER A 2 17.80 24.89 19.26
C SER A 2 17.55 23.69 20.17
N PRO A 3 16.31 23.46 20.65
CA PRO A 3 16.01 22.26 21.43
C PRO A 3 16.36 21.01 20.60
N PRO A 4 16.87 19.94 21.23
CA PRO A 4 17.12 18.69 20.54
C PRO A 4 15.81 18.20 19.92
N GLU A 5 15.85 17.87 18.62
CA GLU A 5 14.69 17.29 17.94
C GLU A 5 14.21 16.05 18.72
N PRO A 6 12.90 15.91 18.97
CA PRO A 6 12.38 14.75 19.69
C PRO A 6 12.80 13.48 18.94
N PRO A 7 13.22 12.41 19.65
CA PRO A 7 13.66 11.18 19.03
C PRO A 7 12.54 10.68 18.10
N ARG A 8 12.83 10.57 16.80
CA ARG A 8 11.89 10.07 15.80
C ARG A 8 11.55 8.62 16.13
N ASN A 9 10.37 8.39 16.73
CA ASN A 9 9.90 7.06 17.10
C ASN A 9 9.87 6.14 15.86
N PRO A 10 10.68 5.06 15.82
CA PRO A 10 10.70 4.10 14.71
C PRO A 10 9.33 3.47 14.46
N GLU A 11 8.56 3.19 15.51
CA GLU A 11 7.24 2.53 15.44
C GLU A 11 6.22 3.36 14.63
N ARG A 12 6.34 4.70 14.70
CA ARG A 12 5.48 5.62 13.94
C ARG A 12 5.79 5.56 12.44
N ARG A 13 7.02 5.20 12.06
CA ARG A 13 7.43 5.06 10.66
C ARG A 13 6.91 3.75 10.07
N THR A 14 6.88 2.67 10.84
CA THR A 14 6.42 1.35 10.39
C THR A 14 4.89 1.30 10.26
N THR A 15 4.15 1.97 11.15
CA THR A 15 2.69 2.08 11.11
C THR A 15 2.19 2.65 9.78
N ASN A 16 2.81 3.73 9.28
CA ASN A 16 2.40 4.36 8.02
C ASN A 16 2.66 3.47 6.79
N ALA A 17 3.74 2.68 6.80
CA ALA A 17 4.06 1.76 5.71
C ALA A 17 3.06 0.59 5.65
N ILE A 18 2.69 0.05 6.82
CA ILE A 18 1.65 -0.98 6.94
C ILE A 18 0.31 -0.44 6.43
N LEU A 19 -0.07 0.78 6.83
CA LEU A 19 -1.31 1.40 6.37
C LEU A 19 -1.34 1.59 4.85
N CYS A 20 -0.25 2.07 4.23
CA CYS A 20 -0.15 2.16 2.77
C CYS A 20 -0.36 0.80 2.09
N PHE A 21 0.32 -0.24 2.58
CA PHE A 21 0.17 -1.58 2.04
C PHE A 21 -1.26 -2.10 2.18
N CYS A 22 -1.87 -1.97 3.36
CA CYS A 22 -3.22 -2.43 3.65
C CYS A 22 -4.29 -1.69 2.82
N ILE A 23 -4.16 -0.37 2.68
CA ILE A 23 -5.06 0.43 1.83
C ILE A 23 -4.91 -0.02 0.37
N GLY A 24 -3.68 -0.22 -0.10
CA GLY A 24 -3.41 -0.71 -1.43
C GLY A 24 -4.02 -2.09 -1.70
N ALA A 25 -3.84 -3.02 -0.77
CA ALA A 25 -4.42 -4.36 -0.83
C ALA A 25 -5.95 -4.32 -0.80
N GLY A 26 -6.54 -3.48 0.05
CA GLY A 26 -7.98 -3.28 0.12
C GLY A 26 -8.56 -2.74 -1.19
N LEU A 27 -7.89 -1.77 -1.82
CA LEU A 27 -8.30 -1.23 -3.13
C LEU A 27 -8.18 -2.29 -4.23
N ALA A 28 -7.11 -3.08 -4.26
CA ALA A 28 -6.93 -4.13 -5.26
C ALA A 28 -7.96 -5.26 -5.12
N ILE A 29 -8.19 -5.74 -3.89
CA ILE A 29 -9.19 -6.78 -3.59
C ILE A 29 -10.60 -6.26 -3.87
N GLY A 30 -10.90 -5.03 -3.43
CA GLY A 30 -12.19 -4.39 -3.68
C GLY A 30 -12.46 -4.22 -5.18
N ALA A 31 -11.46 -3.80 -5.95
CA ALA A 31 -11.57 -3.68 -7.39
C ALA A 31 -11.79 -5.03 -8.08
N TRP A 32 -11.14 -6.10 -7.60
CA TRP A 32 -11.37 -7.45 -8.12
C TRP A 32 -12.81 -7.94 -7.85
N LEU A 33 -13.29 -7.82 -6.61
CA LEU A 33 -14.66 -8.23 -6.25
C LEU A 33 -15.72 -7.46 -7.03
N LEU A 34 -15.57 -6.14 -7.11
CA LEU A 34 -16.48 -5.28 -7.88
C LEU A 34 -16.38 -5.55 -9.39
N GLY A 35 -15.19 -5.91 -9.90
CA GLY A 35 -15.00 -6.32 -11.28
C GLY A 35 -15.74 -7.61 -11.61
N VAL A 36 -15.63 -8.64 -10.77
CA VAL A 36 -16.40 -9.89 -10.92
C VAL A 36 -17.90 -9.62 -10.90
N GLY A 37 -18.36 -8.80 -9.94
CA GLY A 37 -19.77 -8.37 -9.87
C GLY A 37 -20.23 -7.63 -11.12
N ALA A 38 -19.38 -6.76 -11.68
CA ALA A 38 -19.68 -6.03 -12.92
C ALA A 38 -19.79 -6.97 -14.13
N VAL A 39 -18.92 -7.98 -14.25
CA VAL A 39 -18.98 -8.98 -15.34
C VAL A 39 -20.27 -9.80 -15.24
N ILE A 40 -20.63 -10.27 -14.03
CA ILE A 40 -21.87 -11.01 -13.81
C ILE A 40 -23.09 -10.14 -14.12
N GLY A 41 -23.11 -8.89 -13.62
CA GLY A 41 -24.18 -7.94 -13.88
C GLY A 41 -24.35 -7.63 -15.36
N ALA A 42 -23.25 -7.48 -16.10
CA ALA A 42 -23.27 -7.28 -17.55
C ALA A 42 -23.82 -8.51 -18.29
N ALA A 43 -23.41 -9.71 -17.91
CA ALA A 43 -23.91 -10.95 -18.50
C ALA A 43 -25.43 -11.12 -18.32
N LEU A 44 -25.99 -10.63 -17.21
CA LEU A 44 -27.41 -10.70 -16.89
C LEU A 44 -28.22 -9.48 -17.39
N SER A 45 -27.56 -8.47 -17.98
CA SER A 45 -28.17 -7.17 -18.30
C SER A 45 -29.10 -7.14 -19.52
N GLY A 46 -29.13 -8.21 -20.33
CA GLY A 46 -30.04 -8.34 -21.47
C GLY A 46 -29.85 -7.29 -22.58
N GLY A 47 -28.69 -6.61 -22.67
CA GLY A 47 -28.39 -5.64 -23.72
C GLY A 47 -28.92 -4.21 -23.45
N ASN A 48 -29.30 -3.89 -22.22
CA ASN A 48 -29.74 -2.54 -21.87
C ASN A 48 -28.61 -1.49 -22.04
N PRO A 49 -28.76 -0.48 -22.91
CA PRO A 49 -27.70 0.48 -23.22
C PRO A 49 -27.27 1.34 -22.02
N ALA A 50 -28.16 1.59 -21.05
CA ALA A 50 -27.81 2.34 -19.85
C ALA A 50 -26.81 1.58 -18.96
N LEU A 51 -26.95 0.24 -18.89
CA LEU A 51 -26.03 -0.63 -18.14
C LEU A 51 -24.68 -0.76 -18.83
N VAL A 52 -24.63 -0.67 -20.17
CA VAL A 52 -23.38 -0.66 -20.94
C VAL A 52 -22.56 0.59 -20.65
N VAL A 53 -23.19 1.78 -20.70
CA VAL A 53 -22.51 3.06 -20.42
C VAL A 53 -22.08 3.13 -18.95
N GLY A 54 -22.96 2.75 -18.02
CA GLY A 54 -22.61 2.69 -16.59
C GLY A 54 -21.49 1.69 -16.30
N GLY A 55 -21.53 0.52 -16.93
CA GLY A 55 -20.51 -0.52 -16.81
C GLY A 55 -19.15 -0.09 -17.37
N ALA A 56 -19.11 0.65 -18.47
CA ALA A 56 -17.86 1.18 -19.03
C ALA A 56 -17.19 2.18 -18.08
N ILE A 57 -17.95 3.09 -17.48
CA ILE A 57 -17.44 4.04 -16.49
C ILE A 57 -16.96 3.30 -15.24
N ALA A 58 -17.72 2.32 -14.75
CA ALA A 58 -17.34 1.49 -13.63
C ALA A 58 -16.04 0.71 -13.91
N ALA A 59 -15.89 0.15 -15.10
CA ALA A 59 -14.68 -0.58 -15.51
C ALA A 59 -13.44 0.33 -15.50
N ILE A 60 -13.53 1.55 -16.01
CA ILE A 60 -12.44 2.54 -15.95
C ILE A 60 -12.09 2.85 -14.49
N GLY A 61 -13.09 3.10 -13.65
CA GLY A 61 -12.89 3.33 -12.22
C GLY A 61 -12.20 2.16 -11.51
N LEU A 62 -12.57 0.93 -11.84
CA LEU A 62 -11.98 -0.29 -11.27
C LEU A 62 -10.53 -0.52 -11.72
N VAL A 63 -10.22 -0.22 -12.98
CA VAL A 63 -8.83 -0.27 -13.48
C VAL A 63 -7.98 0.76 -12.74
N LEU A 64 -8.46 1.99 -12.62
CA LEU A 64 -7.75 3.04 -11.89
C LEU A 64 -7.57 2.70 -10.40
N ALA A 65 -8.61 2.17 -9.75
CA ALA A 65 -8.54 1.71 -8.36
C ALA A 65 -7.54 0.56 -8.19
N SER A 66 -7.49 -0.39 -9.13
CA SER A 66 -6.54 -1.50 -9.12
C SER A 66 -5.10 -1.02 -9.29
N LEU A 67 -4.87 -0.08 -10.22
CA LEU A 67 -3.54 0.50 -10.46
C LEU A 67 -3.07 1.32 -9.25
N ALA A 68 -3.95 2.15 -8.68
CA ALA A 68 -3.65 2.90 -7.47
C ALA A 68 -3.39 1.98 -6.28
N GLY A 69 -4.19 0.92 -6.12
CA GLY A 69 -4.01 -0.10 -5.09
C GLY A 69 -2.66 -0.81 -5.22
N GLY A 70 -2.32 -1.27 -6.42
CA GLY A 70 -1.04 -1.90 -6.72
C GLY A 70 0.16 -0.97 -6.47
N ALA A 71 0.05 0.30 -6.84
CA ALA A 71 1.09 1.30 -6.58
C ALA A 71 1.29 1.52 -5.07
N LEU A 72 0.20 1.64 -4.29
CA LEU A 72 0.27 1.79 -2.84
C LEU A 72 0.86 0.55 -2.16
N MET A 73 0.53 -0.66 -2.64
CA MET A 73 1.17 -1.89 -2.17
C MET A 73 2.67 -1.86 -2.44
N LEU A 74 3.09 -1.53 -3.66
CA LEU A 74 4.51 -1.43 -4.04
C LEU A 74 5.27 -0.43 -3.17
N ILE A 75 4.72 0.78 -2.99
CA ILE A 75 5.31 1.83 -2.16
C ILE A 75 5.40 1.37 -0.70
N GLY A 76 4.32 0.80 -0.15
CA GLY A 76 4.29 0.27 1.21
C GLY A 76 5.35 -0.82 1.43
N THR A 77 5.45 -1.78 0.50
CA THR A 77 6.44 -2.86 0.55
C THR A 77 7.87 -2.34 0.44
N ILE A 78 8.17 -1.46 -0.52
CA ILE A 78 9.51 -0.85 -0.66
C ILE A 78 9.88 -0.11 0.62
N TRP A 79 8.95 0.66 1.18
CA TRP A 79 9.19 1.38 2.43
C TRP A 79 9.49 0.42 3.58
N MET A 80 8.71 -0.65 3.75
CA MET A 80 8.97 -1.68 4.77
C MET A 80 10.37 -2.28 4.62
N VAL A 81 10.76 -2.66 3.40
CA VAL A 81 12.09 -3.26 3.13
C VAL A 81 13.22 -2.28 3.48
N ILE A 82 13.09 -1.00 3.12
CA ILE A 82 14.08 0.02 3.46
C ILE A 82 14.20 0.18 4.99
N GLN A 83 13.10 0.12 5.73
CA GLN A 83 13.15 0.17 7.20
C GLN A 83 13.84 -1.05 7.80
N VAL A 84 13.53 -2.26 7.30
CA VAL A 84 14.18 -3.48 7.77
C VAL A 84 15.69 -3.44 7.52
N ILE A 85 16.12 -2.95 6.35
CA ILE A 85 17.54 -2.78 6.04
C ILE A 85 18.16 -1.75 6.99
N ALA A 86 17.49 -0.60 7.20
CA ALA A 86 17.97 0.45 8.09
C ALA A 86 18.17 -0.06 9.52
N ASP A 87 17.20 -0.80 10.07
CA ASP A 87 17.28 -1.40 11.42
C ASP A 87 18.44 -2.39 11.53
N GLN A 88 18.66 -3.23 10.52
CA GLN A 88 19.79 -4.16 10.50
C GLN A 88 21.16 -3.46 10.47
N THR A 89 21.28 -2.34 9.73
CA THR A 89 22.50 -1.51 9.77
C THR A 89 22.71 -0.82 11.12
N GLY A 90 21.64 -0.36 11.76
CA GLY A 90 21.69 0.28 13.07
C GLY A 90 22.25 -0.66 14.15
N GLU A 91 21.69 -1.87 14.26
CA GLU A 91 22.16 -2.87 15.22
C GLU A 91 23.62 -3.27 15.00
N ARG A 92 24.04 -3.40 13.73
CA ARG A 92 25.43 -3.77 13.39
C ARG A 92 26.42 -2.68 13.80
N SER A 93 26.03 -1.42 13.66
CA SER A 93 26.82 -0.27 14.10
C SER A 93 26.94 -0.27 15.64
N GLU A 94 25.84 -0.43 16.35
CA GLU A 94 25.82 -0.38 17.82
C GLU A 94 26.63 -1.52 18.47
N LYS A 95 26.50 -2.74 17.94
CA LYS A 95 27.33 -3.89 18.37
C LYS A 95 28.81 -3.65 18.12
N ARG A 96 29.17 -3.01 17.01
CA ARG A 96 30.57 -2.65 16.68
C ARG A 96 31.15 -1.62 17.65
N TYR A 97 30.37 -0.63 18.10
CA TYR A 97 30.85 0.36 19.07
C TYR A 97 30.99 -0.25 20.47
N ARG A 98 30.10 -1.18 20.86
CA ARG A 98 30.18 -1.87 22.16
C ARG A 98 31.46 -2.72 22.32
N ASP A 99 32.00 -3.26 21.22
CA ASP A 99 33.23 -4.06 21.24
C ASP A 99 34.51 -3.21 21.25
N VAL A 100 34.43 -1.89 21.02
CA VAL A 100 35.58 -0.96 21.04
C VAL A 100 35.77 -0.27 22.40
N GLU A 101 34.72 -0.21 23.23
CA GLU A 101 34.77 0.35 24.59
C GLU A 101 35.13 -0.67 25.70
N ARG A 102 35.47 -1.91 25.33
CA ARG A 102 36.04 -2.91 26.25
C ARG A 102 37.53 -3.08 26.04
#